data_AF-A0A4R8PY65-F1
#
_entry.id   AF-A0A4R8PY65-F1
#
_cell.length_a   1.000
_cell.length_b   1.000
_cell.length_c   1.000
_cell.angle_alpha   90.00
_cell.angle_beta   90.00
_cell.angle_gamma   90.00
#
_symmetry.space_group_name_H-M   'P 1'
#
loop_
_entity.id
_entity.type
_entity.pdbx_description
1 polymer ?
#
loop_
_entity_poly.entity_id
_entity_poly.type
_entity_poly.pdbx_seq_one_letter_code
_entity_poly.pdbx_strand_id
1 'polypeptide(L)'
;MAQRNIIDVELLTEHLGYAPISLLDSVINNVNAVADKTLDRVEQGLSRAPPKNLGFEKAFKQQKKPPPDANAEDMAKLEIIDGVHKLETLLCAAIDKNFDKYELYVMQNILGIQPGHRNWMRLAHYDGLDFSAGAHEDAPTRESVDALRKKLQASQRLNVMLHAEQAKNAALLSKLKSVVGAKPPGARTSLGAAGELKVDVVDDKAPFQFLHNKGDLTESDAKTPITTTTAFNLSQLQALRALSTSLRNIMPDLKGPSTIEDAPEKNKSWRRERLEYVEGETRKHLESVRGLELSKDGA
;
A
#
# COMPACT_ATOMS: atom_id res chain seq x y z
N MET A 1 -25.26 -39.78 33.28
CA MET A 1 -24.20 -38.94 33.90
C MET A 1 -23.64 -37.92 32.93
N ALA A 2 -23.47 -38.23 31.64
CA ALA A 2 -22.96 -37.28 30.63
C ALA A 2 -23.78 -35.97 30.50
N GLN A 3 -25.12 -36.04 30.50
CA GLN A 3 -25.98 -34.84 30.43
C GLN A 3 -25.85 -33.88 31.64
N ARG A 4 -25.32 -34.36 32.78
CA ARG A 4 -25.15 -33.50 33.96
C ARG A 4 -23.98 -32.55 33.77
N ASN A 5 -22.85 -33.02 33.25
CA ASN A 5 -21.67 -32.18 33.03
C ASN A 5 -21.88 -31.15 31.90
N ILE A 6 -22.75 -31.43 30.92
CA ILE A 6 -23.00 -30.54 29.76
C ILE A 6 -23.53 -29.19 30.22
N ILE A 7 -24.50 -29.17 31.12
CA ILE A 7 -25.14 -27.93 31.58
C ILE A 7 -24.20 -27.11 32.48
N ASP A 8 -23.27 -27.77 33.19
CA ASP A 8 -22.26 -27.05 33.97
C ASP A 8 -21.30 -26.32 33.02
N VAL A 9 -20.92 -26.98 31.92
CA VAL A 9 -20.13 -26.35 30.86
C VAL A 9 -20.91 -25.22 30.20
N GLU A 10 -22.19 -25.38 29.89
CA GLU A 10 -23.03 -24.32 29.31
C GLU A 10 -23.11 -23.09 30.23
N LEU A 11 -23.39 -23.30 31.51
CA LEU A 11 -23.48 -22.22 32.49
C LEU A 11 -22.14 -21.48 32.67
N LEU A 12 -21.04 -22.23 32.68
CA LEU A 12 -19.69 -21.66 32.70
C LEU A 12 -19.35 -20.94 31.40
N THR A 13 -19.74 -21.49 30.24
CA THR A 13 -19.50 -20.84 28.93
C THR A 13 -20.24 -19.53 28.83
N GLU A 14 -21.46 -19.47 29.37
CA GLU A 14 -22.27 -18.27 29.39
C GLU A 14 -21.70 -17.23 30.36
N HIS A 15 -21.22 -17.65 31.53
CA HIS A 15 -20.59 -16.77 32.49
C HIS A 15 -19.26 -16.18 31.98
N LEU A 16 -18.42 -17.03 31.38
CA LEU A 16 -17.08 -16.64 30.91
C LEU A 16 -17.11 -15.97 29.53
N GLY A 17 -18.18 -16.21 28.74
CA GLY A 17 -18.28 -15.77 27.34
C GLY A 17 -17.45 -16.61 26.36
N TYR A 18 -16.79 -17.66 26.83
CA TYR A 18 -16.02 -18.61 26.04
C TYR A 18 -16.04 -19.98 26.70
N ALA A 19 -15.74 -21.04 25.94
CA ALA A 19 -15.69 -22.39 26.50
C ALA A 19 -14.48 -22.54 27.44
N PRO A 20 -14.65 -23.09 28.67
CA PRO A 20 -13.55 -23.36 29.60
C PRO A 20 -12.35 -24.07 28.98
N ILE A 21 -12.60 -25.02 28.07
CA ILE A 21 -11.57 -25.77 27.34
C ILE A 21 -10.72 -24.84 26.47
N SER A 22 -11.30 -23.81 25.86
CA SER A 22 -10.57 -22.84 25.03
C SER A 22 -9.55 -22.02 25.83
N LEU A 23 -9.80 -21.76 27.11
CA LEU A 23 -8.81 -21.12 27.99
C LEU A 23 -7.61 -22.05 28.20
N LEU A 24 -7.87 -23.34 28.45
CA LEU A 24 -6.83 -24.35 28.67
C LEU A 24 -6.01 -24.56 27.41
N ASP A 25 -6.66 -24.68 26.24
CA ASP A 25 -5.99 -24.72 24.93
C ASP A 25 -5.08 -23.51 24.73
N SER A 26 -5.56 -22.30 25.05
CA SER A 26 -4.74 -21.10 24.93
C SER A 26 -3.54 -21.12 25.87
N VAL A 27 -3.68 -21.62 27.10
CA VAL A 27 -2.56 -21.75 28.05
C VAL A 27 -1.54 -22.75 27.54
N ILE A 28 -1.97 -23.93 27.08
CA ILE A 28 -1.09 -24.98 26.54
C ILE A 28 -0.33 -24.46 25.32
N ASN A 29 -1.03 -23.83 24.37
CA ASN A 29 -0.42 -23.23 23.19
C ASN A 29 0.62 -22.15 23.54
N ASN A 30 0.33 -21.31 24.54
CA ASN A 30 1.28 -20.31 25.00
C ASN A 30 2.50 -20.94 25.67
N VAL A 31 2.32 -21.99 26.49
CA VAL A 31 3.42 -22.70 27.16
C VAL A 31 4.32 -23.38 26.15
N ASN A 32 3.76 -24.07 25.15
CA ASN A 32 4.53 -24.68 24.07
C ASN A 32 5.32 -23.62 23.29
N ALA A 33 4.67 -22.52 22.91
CA ALA A 33 5.35 -21.42 22.22
C ALA A 33 6.46 -20.75 23.07
N VAL A 34 6.33 -20.75 24.40
CA VAL A 34 7.39 -20.25 25.30
C VAL A 34 8.51 -21.28 25.42
N ALA A 35 8.19 -22.58 25.53
CA ALA A 35 9.15 -23.66 25.59
C ALA A 35 10.06 -23.65 24.36
N ASP A 36 9.48 -23.60 23.15
CA ASP A 36 10.21 -23.52 21.88
C ASP A 36 11.16 -22.31 21.85
N LYS A 37 10.64 -21.12 22.19
CA LYS A 37 11.45 -19.89 22.24
C LYS A 37 12.57 -19.96 23.27
N THR A 38 12.36 -20.63 24.40
CA THR A 38 13.40 -20.79 25.41
C THR A 38 14.46 -21.78 24.97
N LEU A 39 14.06 -22.84 24.27
CA LEU A 39 14.97 -23.82 23.70
C LEU A 39 15.86 -23.18 22.63
N ASP A 40 15.28 -22.39 21.72
CA ASP A 40 16.02 -21.61 20.73
C ASP A 40 17.05 -20.68 21.39
N ARG A 41 16.66 -20.04 22.50
CA ARG A 41 17.57 -19.16 23.27
C ARG A 41 18.68 -19.94 23.97
N VAL A 42 18.39 -21.14 24.45
CA VAL A 42 19.40 -22.04 25.05
C VAL A 42 20.38 -22.49 23.97
N GLU A 43 19.91 -22.90 22.79
CA GLU A 43 20.76 -23.27 21.67
C GLU A 43 21.65 -22.10 21.21
N GLN A 44 21.05 -20.92 21.02
CA GLN A 44 21.78 -19.69 20.67
C GLN A 44 22.77 -19.27 21.77
N GLY A 45 22.42 -19.49 23.05
CA GLY A 45 23.28 -19.20 24.18
C GLY A 45 24.48 -20.13 24.26
N LEU A 46 24.25 -21.44 24.07
CA LEU A 46 25.29 -22.47 24.09
C LEU A 46 26.22 -22.37 22.87
N SER A 47 25.68 -22.07 21.68
CA SER A 47 26.49 -21.88 20.47
C SER A 47 27.35 -20.62 20.48
N ARG A 48 26.95 -19.57 21.21
CA ARG A 48 27.75 -18.35 21.41
C ARG A 48 28.83 -18.50 22.48
N ALA A 49 28.66 -19.43 23.41
CA ALA A 49 29.64 -19.65 24.48
C ALA A 49 30.86 -20.41 23.92
N PRO A 50 32.10 -19.99 24.23
CA PRO A 50 33.28 -20.66 23.71
C PRO A 50 33.38 -22.10 24.26
N PRO A 51 33.80 -23.08 23.44
CA PRO A 51 33.80 -24.50 23.81
C PRO A 51 34.69 -24.83 25.01
N LYS A 52 35.67 -23.95 25.31
CA LYS A 52 36.54 -24.05 26.49
C LYS A 52 35.78 -23.85 27.81
N ASN A 53 34.81 -22.93 27.83
CA ASN A 53 34.02 -22.62 29.02
C ASN A 53 32.95 -23.69 29.29
N LEU A 54 32.50 -24.38 28.25
CA LEU A 54 31.52 -25.47 28.31
C LEU A 54 32.15 -26.82 28.72
N GLY A 55 33.48 -26.89 28.83
CA GLY A 55 34.18 -28.10 29.28
C GLY A 55 34.46 -29.12 28.18
N PHE A 56 34.16 -28.82 26.92
CA PHE A 56 34.37 -29.75 25.79
C PHE A 56 35.85 -30.14 25.61
N GLU A 57 36.81 -29.27 25.95
CA GLU A 57 38.25 -29.65 25.90
C GLU A 57 38.60 -30.83 26.81
N LYS A 58 37.94 -30.97 27.97
CA LYS A 58 38.17 -32.10 28.88
C LYS A 58 37.49 -33.38 28.37
N ALA A 59 36.31 -33.24 27.76
CA ALA A 59 35.58 -34.35 27.15
C ALA A 59 36.32 -34.92 25.93
N PHE A 60 36.83 -34.06 25.04
CA PHE A 60 37.59 -34.49 23.86
C PHE A 60 38.93 -35.15 24.22
N LYS A 61 39.62 -34.69 25.29
CA LYS A 61 40.86 -35.32 25.78
C LYS A 61 40.62 -36.71 26.41
N GLN A 62 39.41 -36.99 26.89
CA GLN A 62 39.05 -38.29 27.46
C GLN A 62 38.57 -39.29 26.40
N GLN A 63 38.12 -38.83 25.23
CA GLN A 63 37.73 -39.71 24.13
C GLN A 63 38.96 -40.29 23.41
N LYS A 64 39.11 -41.62 23.46
CA LYS A 64 40.27 -42.38 22.94
C LYS A 64 40.39 -42.44 21.40
N LYS A 65 39.50 -41.81 20.63
CA LYS A 65 39.53 -41.77 19.16
C LYS A 65 38.85 -40.50 18.64
N PRO A 66 39.59 -39.41 18.36
CA PRO A 66 39.04 -38.32 17.57
C PRO A 66 38.94 -38.74 16.09
N PRO A 67 37.85 -38.42 15.39
CA PRO A 67 37.79 -38.55 13.94
C PRO A 67 38.84 -37.64 13.28
N PRO A 68 39.56 -38.12 12.24
CA PRO A 68 40.48 -37.28 11.49
C PRO A 68 39.66 -36.24 10.71
N ASP A 69 40.05 -34.96 10.81
CA ASP A 69 39.54 -33.82 10.03
C ASP A 69 38.28 -33.06 10.50
N ALA A 70 37.76 -33.30 11.71
CA ALA A 70 36.69 -32.45 12.28
C ALA A 70 37.25 -31.40 13.26
N ASN A 71 37.01 -30.11 13.00
CA ASN A 71 37.35 -29.04 13.95
C ASN A 71 36.63 -29.28 15.29
N ALA A 72 37.35 -29.11 16.41
CA ALA A 72 36.79 -29.29 17.76
C ALA A 72 35.55 -28.39 18.03
N GLU A 73 35.48 -27.24 17.36
CA GLU A 73 34.34 -26.33 17.43
C GLU A 73 33.10 -26.88 16.73
N ASP A 74 33.26 -27.57 15.60
CA ASP A 74 32.15 -28.14 14.84
C ASP A 74 31.60 -29.40 15.53
N MET A 75 32.48 -30.19 16.17
CA MET A 75 32.06 -31.29 17.04
C MET A 75 31.27 -30.79 18.26
N ALA A 76 31.71 -29.70 18.90
CA ALA A 76 31.00 -29.12 20.03
C ALA A 76 29.61 -28.60 19.64
N LYS A 77 29.47 -27.96 18.46
CA LYS A 77 28.17 -27.52 17.94
C LYS A 77 27.22 -28.70 17.71
N LEU A 78 27.72 -29.79 17.14
CA LEU A 78 26.91 -30.97 16.84
C LEU A 78 26.41 -31.65 18.13
N GLU A 79 27.28 -31.76 19.15
CA GLU A 79 26.90 -32.27 20.46
C GLU A 79 25.90 -31.36 21.20
N ILE A 80 26.03 -30.04 21.05
CA ILE A 80 25.06 -29.08 21.58
C ILE A 80 23.68 -29.29 20.92
N ILE A 81 23.63 -29.40 19.59
CA ILE A 81 22.37 -29.61 18.86
C ILE A 81 21.71 -30.93 19.30
N ASP A 82 22.48 -32.02 19.38
CA ASP A 82 21.99 -33.32 19.85
C ASP A 82 21.49 -33.26 21.30
N GLY A 83 22.17 -32.50 22.16
CA GLY A 83 21.78 -32.29 23.55
C GLY A 83 20.50 -31.46 23.68
N VAL A 84 20.38 -30.38 22.92
CA VAL A 84 19.20 -29.52 22.85
C VAL A 84 18.00 -30.31 22.34
N HIS A 85 18.16 -31.13 21.30
CA HIS A 85 17.07 -31.94 20.77
C HIS A 85 16.58 -33.03 21.76
N LYS A 86 17.49 -33.63 22.53
CA LYS A 86 17.10 -34.53 23.64
C LYS A 86 16.34 -33.78 24.73
N LEU A 87 16.78 -32.57 25.06
CA LEU A 87 16.11 -31.71 26.05
C LEU A 87 14.71 -31.34 25.56
N GLU A 88 14.56 -30.92 24.31
CA GLU A 88 13.28 -30.65 23.65
C GLU A 88 12.31 -31.81 23.82
N THR A 89 12.74 -33.01 23.43
CA THR A 89 11.91 -34.21 23.50
C THR A 89 11.44 -34.49 24.93
N LEU A 90 12.34 -34.35 25.91
CA LEU A 90 12.01 -34.54 27.32
C LEU A 90 11.08 -33.45 27.86
N LEU A 91 11.31 -32.20 27.46
CA LEU A 91 10.52 -31.06 27.88
C LEU A 91 9.10 -31.14 27.34
N CYS A 92 8.93 -31.44 26.05
CA CYS A 92 7.62 -31.64 25.43
C CYS A 92 6.85 -32.77 26.13
N ALA A 93 7.47 -33.93 26.34
CA ALA A 93 6.84 -35.05 27.04
C ALA A 93 6.47 -34.72 28.51
N ALA A 94 7.27 -33.90 29.17
CA ALA A 94 7.00 -33.45 30.54
C ALA A 94 5.88 -32.40 30.58
N ILE A 95 5.85 -31.47 29.62
CA ILE A 95 4.80 -30.46 29.47
C ILE A 95 3.47 -31.18 29.20
N ASP A 96 3.39 -32.04 28.18
CA ASP A 96 2.16 -32.77 27.84
C ASP A 96 1.57 -33.48 29.08
N LYS A 97 2.39 -34.30 29.76
CA LYS A 97 1.93 -35.06 30.93
C LYS A 97 1.48 -34.20 32.11
N ASN A 98 2.15 -33.08 32.37
CA ASN A 98 1.82 -32.21 33.49
C ASN A 98 0.64 -31.31 33.15
N PHE A 99 0.52 -30.87 31.91
CA PHE A 99 -0.57 -30.03 31.44
C PHE A 99 -1.86 -30.82 31.23
N ASP A 100 -1.80 -32.11 30.88
CA ASP A 100 -2.97 -33.02 30.92
C ASP A 100 -3.56 -33.10 32.35
N LYS A 101 -2.69 -33.21 33.36
CA LYS A 101 -3.12 -33.26 34.77
C LYS A 101 -3.65 -31.91 35.24
N TYR A 102 -3.02 -30.82 34.80
CA TYR A 102 -3.48 -29.48 35.08
C TYR A 102 -4.86 -29.24 34.48
N GLU A 103 -5.09 -29.60 33.21
CA GLU A 103 -6.38 -29.52 32.55
C GLU A 103 -7.45 -30.26 33.36
N LEU A 104 -7.17 -31.52 33.71
CA LEU A 104 -8.10 -32.33 34.51
C LEU A 104 -8.40 -31.66 35.86
N TYR A 105 -7.38 -31.15 36.55
CA TYR A 105 -7.54 -30.50 37.85
C TYR A 105 -8.37 -29.22 37.74
N VAL A 106 -8.10 -28.38 36.74
CA VAL A 106 -8.80 -27.11 36.55
C VAL A 106 -10.26 -27.38 36.20
N MET A 107 -10.54 -28.28 35.28
CA MET A 107 -11.91 -28.62 34.87
C MET A 107 -12.72 -29.25 36.00
N GLN A 108 -12.07 -30.00 36.90
CA GLN A 108 -12.76 -30.68 37.99
C GLN A 108 -12.95 -29.80 39.24
N ASN A 109 -11.98 -28.94 39.57
CA ASN A 109 -11.95 -28.23 40.87
C ASN A 109 -12.15 -26.72 40.77
N ILE A 110 -11.66 -26.08 39.71
CA ILE A 110 -11.72 -24.61 39.57
C ILE A 110 -12.93 -24.23 38.70
N LEU A 111 -12.99 -24.81 37.50
CA LEU A 111 -14.05 -24.61 36.51
C LEU A 111 -15.08 -25.74 36.61
N GLY A 112 -15.47 -26.08 37.84
CA GLY A 112 -16.42 -27.14 38.15
C GLY A 112 -17.52 -26.62 39.07
N ILE A 113 -18.77 -26.95 38.77
CA ILE A 113 -19.92 -26.56 39.60
C ILE A 113 -20.35 -27.78 40.42
N GLN A 114 -20.50 -27.59 41.74
CA GLN A 114 -21.00 -28.67 42.59
C GLN A 114 -22.46 -28.96 42.26
N PRO A 115 -22.86 -30.24 42.11
CA PRO A 115 -24.22 -30.61 41.71
C PRO A 115 -25.32 -30.06 42.63
N GLY A 116 -25.00 -29.85 43.91
CA GLY A 116 -25.93 -29.23 44.86
C GLY A 116 -26.21 -27.77 44.55
N HIS A 117 -25.21 -26.97 44.19
CA HIS A 117 -25.35 -25.50 44.06
C HIS A 117 -25.97 -25.04 42.75
N ARG A 118 -26.12 -25.94 41.79
CA ARG A 118 -26.57 -25.64 40.43
C ARG A 118 -27.94 -24.99 40.35
N ASN A 119 -28.91 -25.46 41.11
CA ASN A 119 -30.28 -24.93 41.06
C ASN A 119 -30.42 -23.57 41.75
N TRP A 120 -29.40 -23.16 42.52
CA TRP A 120 -29.36 -21.88 43.21
C TRP A 120 -28.43 -20.87 42.53
N MET A 121 -27.76 -21.26 41.44
CA MET A 121 -26.88 -20.37 40.69
C MET A 121 -27.66 -19.69 39.57
N ARG A 122 -27.72 -18.36 39.62
CA ARG A 122 -28.34 -17.50 38.59
C ARG A 122 -27.28 -16.51 38.12
N LEU A 123 -27.08 -16.40 36.81
CA LEU A 123 -26.15 -15.42 36.23
C LEU A 123 -26.82 -14.05 36.20
N ALA A 124 -26.01 -12.99 36.23
CA ALA A 124 -26.48 -11.62 36.35
C ALA A 124 -27.43 -11.19 35.22
N HIS A 125 -27.25 -11.69 34.00
CA HIS A 125 -28.11 -11.36 32.87
C HIS A 125 -29.46 -12.10 32.87
N TYR A 126 -29.63 -13.09 33.75
CA TYR A 126 -30.95 -13.64 34.01
C TYR A 126 -31.74 -12.82 35.01
N ASP A 127 -31.15 -11.81 35.66
CA ASP A 127 -31.88 -10.96 36.61
C ASP A 127 -32.93 -10.12 35.87
N GLY A 128 -34.17 -10.16 36.35
CA GLY A 128 -35.33 -9.53 35.68
C GLY A 128 -35.96 -10.31 34.52
N LEU A 129 -35.46 -11.51 34.18
CA LEU A 129 -36.12 -12.40 33.21
C LEU A 129 -37.15 -13.30 33.93
N ASP A 130 -38.41 -12.91 33.93
CA ASP A 130 -39.53 -13.71 34.44
C ASP A 130 -40.16 -14.54 33.31
N PHE A 131 -39.73 -15.79 33.16
CA PHE A 131 -40.27 -16.73 32.17
C PHE A 131 -41.65 -17.30 32.53
N SER A 132 -42.17 -16.99 33.73
CA SER A 132 -43.51 -17.38 34.19
C SER A 132 -44.60 -16.42 33.69
N ALA A 133 -44.25 -15.17 33.37
CA ALA A 133 -45.17 -14.18 32.84
C ALA A 133 -45.36 -14.43 31.34
N GLY A 134 -46.51 -15.00 30.97
CA GLY A 134 -46.93 -15.05 29.57
C GLY A 134 -46.94 -13.64 28.98
N ALA A 135 -46.11 -13.42 27.96
CA ALA A 135 -46.03 -12.22 27.14
C ALA A 135 -45.99 -10.89 27.92
N HIS A 136 -44.79 -10.47 28.33
CA HIS A 136 -44.53 -9.05 28.61
C HIS A 136 -45.00 -8.19 27.42
N GLU A 137 -45.57 -7.00 27.67
CA GLU A 137 -46.04 -6.09 26.62
C GLU A 137 -44.91 -5.66 25.65
N ASP A 138 -43.66 -5.64 26.13
CA ASP A 138 -42.46 -5.35 25.34
C ASP A 138 -41.82 -6.60 24.70
N ALA A 139 -42.46 -7.78 24.79
CA ALA A 139 -41.94 -8.98 24.16
C ALA A 139 -41.89 -8.79 22.64
N PRO A 140 -40.72 -9.01 22.00
CA PRO A 140 -40.59 -8.79 20.56
C PRO A 140 -41.50 -9.76 19.81
N THR A 141 -42.58 -9.23 19.23
CA THR A 141 -43.44 -9.96 18.30
C THR A 141 -42.66 -10.31 17.04
N ARG A 142 -42.99 -11.44 16.39
CA ARG A 142 -42.34 -11.87 15.14
C ARG A 142 -42.39 -10.78 14.07
N GLU A 143 -43.49 -10.03 14.04
CA GLU A 143 -43.70 -8.91 13.14
C GLU A 143 -42.74 -7.73 13.39
N SER A 144 -42.44 -7.40 14.65
CA SER A 144 -41.51 -6.32 14.98
C SER A 144 -40.07 -6.69 14.60
N VAL A 145 -39.68 -7.95 14.83
CA VAL A 145 -38.37 -8.48 14.41
C VAL A 145 -38.25 -8.47 12.89
N ASP A 146 -39.28 -8.88 12.16
CA ASP A 146 -39.25 -8.87 10.70
C ASP A 146 -39.24 -7.46 10.11
N ALA A 147 -39.92 -6.50 10.76
CA ALA A 147 -39.80 -5.08 10.42
C ALA A 147 -38.37 -4.55 10.61
N LEU A 148 -37.71 -4.89 11.73
CA LEU A 148 -36.32 -4.53 11.99
C LEU A 148 -35.35 -5.18 11.00
N ARG A 149 -35.56 -6.46 10.65
CA ARG A 149 -34.77 -7.14 9.62
C ARG A 149 -34.89 -6.46 8.26
N LYS A 150 -36.11 -6.09 7.84
CA LYS A 150 -36.33 -5.35 6.60
C LYS A 150 -35.65 -3.97 6.64
N LYS A 151 -35.72 -3.26 7.77
CA LYS A 151 -35.04 -1.98 7.96
C LYS A 151 -33.52 -2.12 7.88
N LEU A 152 -32.96 -3.16 8.51
CA LEU A 152 -31.53 -3.45 8.47
C LEU A 152 -31.07 -3.80 7.04
N GLN A 153 -31.82 -4.63 6.32
CA GLN A 153 -31.53 -4.93 4.91
C GLN A 153 -31.58 -3.68 4.04
N ALA A 154 -32.57 -2.81 4.22
CA ALA A 154 -32.66 -1.53 3.52
C ALA A 154 -31.45 -0.63 3.84
N SER A 155 -31.05 -0.55 5.12
CA SER A 155 -29.88 0.21 5.56
C SER A 155 -28.57 -0.34 4.99
N GLN A 156 -28.41 -1.67 4.93
CA GLN A 156 -27.23 -2.31 4.34
C GLN A 156 -27.16 -2.04 2.83
N ARG A 157 -28.29 -2.14 2.11
CA ARG A 157 -28.36 -1.79 0.68
C ARG A 157 -27.99 -0.34 0.43
N LEU A 158 -28.52 0.58 1.22
CA LEU A 158 -28.16 2.00 1.16
C LEU A 158 -26.66 2.18 1.38
N ASN A 159 -26.08 1.52 2.38
CA ASN A 159 -24.65 1.64 2.67
C ASN A 159 -23.78 1.19 1.49
N VAL A 160 -24.13 0.07 0.85
CA VAL A 160 -23.43 -0.39 -0.37
C VAL A 160 -23.56 0.62 -1.51
N MET A 161 -24.75 1.20 -1.72
CA MET A 161 -24.94 2.23 -2.74
C MET A 161 -24.15 3.50 -2.44
N LEU A 162 -24.08 3.92 -1.18
CA LEU A 162 -23.33 5.09 -0.75
C LEU A 162 -21.83 4.89 -0.98
N HIS A 163 -21.28 3.72 -0.64
CA HIS A 163 -19.88 3.40 -0.93
C HIS A 163 -19.61 3.36 -2.44
N ALA A 164 -20.53 2.84 -3.24
CA ALA A 164 -20.41 2.87 -4.70
C ALA A 164 -20.41 4.30 -5.25
N GLU A 165 -21.30 5.17 -4.77
CA GLU A 165 -21.32 6.59 -5.14
C GLU A 165 -20.08 7.34 -4.65
N GLN A 166 -19.60 7.06 -3.44
CA GLN A 166 -18.35 7.61 -2.93
C GLN A 166 -17.18 7.23 -3.83
N ALA A 167 -17.11 5.98 -4.30
CA ALA A 167 -16.08 5.52 -5.23
C ALA A 167 -16.19 6.22 -6.59
N LYS A 168 -17.40 6.39 -7.14
CA LYS A 168 -17.63 7.16 -8.38
C LYS A 168 -17.21 8.61 -8.21
N ASN A 169 -17.61 9.25 -7.12
CA ASN A 169 -17.23 10.63 -6.80
C ASN A 169 -15.73 10.78 -6.64
N ALA A 170 -15.06 9.82 -5.99
CA ALA A 170 -13.60 9.81 -5.87
C ALA A 170 -12.92 9.69 -7.26
N ALA A 171 -13.43 8.84 -8.14
CA ALA A 171 -12.93 8.69 -9.50
C ALA A 171 -13.22 9.93 -10.39
N LEU A 172 -14.37 10.59 -10.20
CA LEU A 172 -14.66 11.86 -10.86
C LEU A 172 -13.73 12.96 -10.35
N LEU A 173 -13.51 13.03 -9.03
CA LEU A 173 -12.59 13.98 -8.44
C LEU A 173 -11.14 13.73 -8.88
N SER A 174 -10.71 12.47 -9.04
CA SER A 174 -9.36 12.18 -9.56
C SER A 174 -9.22 12.62 -11.02
N LYS A 175 -10.23 12.36 -11.87
CA LYS A 175 -10.28 12.86 -13.26
C LYS A 175 -10.29 14.38 -13.33
N LEU A 176 -11.06 15.05 -12.48
CA LEU A 176 -11.07 16.52 -12.42
C LEU A 176 -9.73 17.06 -11.94
N LYS A 177 -9.13 16.44 -10.91
CA LYS A 177 -7.78 16.81 -10.44
C LYS A 177 -6.71 16.59 -11.50
N SER A 178 -6.79 15.50 -12.27
CA SER A 178 -5.85 15.23 -13.36
C SER A 178 -6.01 16.20 -14.53
N VAL A 179 -7.23 16.72 -14.76
CA VAL A 179 -7.51 17.70 -15.81
C VAL A 179 -7.12 19.12 -15.37
N VAL A 180 -7.34 19.46 -14.11
CA VAL A 180 -6.99 20.78 -13.51
C VAL A 180 -5.50 20.85 -13.13
N GLY A 181 -4.81 19.73 -12.95
CA GLY A 181 -3.42 19.69 -12.48
C GLY A 181 -3.27 20.04 -11.00
N ALA A 182 -4.35 19.97 -10.23
CA ALA A 182 -4.34 20.29 -8.81
C ALA A 182 -3.62 19.17 -8.03
N LYS A 183 -2.40 19.46 -7.56
CA LYS A 183 -1.64 18.57 -6.66
C LYS A 183 -2.48 18.31 -5.40
N PRO A 184 -2.61 17.06 -4.93
CA PRO A 184 -3.43 16.75 -3.76
C PRO A 184 -2.91 17.52 -2.51
N PRO A 185 -3.81 18.06 -1.67
CA PRO A 185 -3.44 18.73 -0.43
C PRO A 185 -3.04 17.65 0.58
N GLY A 186 -1.75 17.31 0.62
CA GLY A 186 -1.23 16.24 1.48
C GLY A 186 0.19 15.80 1.14
N ALA A 187 0.68 16.06 -0.07
CA ALA A 187 2.09 15.91 -0.40
C ALA A 187 2.89 17.11 0.13
N ARG A 188 3.02 17.20 1.46
CA ARG A 188 4.09 17.98 2.08
C ARG A 188 5.40 17.39 1.58
N THR A 189 6.09 18.15 0.76
CA THR A 189 7.50 17.97 0.44
C THR A 189 8.29 18.02 1.75
N SER A 190 8.63 16.85 2.29
CA SER A 190 9.76 16.72 3.19
C SER A 190 11.01 17.02 2.35
N LEU A 191 11.54 18.23 2.52
CA LEU A 191 12.88 18.57 2.07
C LEU A 191 13.88 17.68 2.80
N GLY A 192 14.78 17.06 2.03
CA GLY A 192 16.06 16.57 2.55
C GLY A 192 16.44 15.17 2.09
N ALA A 193 17.08 15.06 0.92
CA ALA A 193 18.34 14.34 0.70
C ALA A 193 18.46 13.87 -0.76
N ALA A 194 19.67 14.05 -1.27
CA ALA A 194 20.16 13.80 -2.62
C ALA A 194 19.77 12.45 -3.24
N GLY A 195 19.57 12.48 -4.56
CA GLY A 195 19.45 11.28 -5.39
C GLY A 195 18.67 11.57 -6.66
N GLU A 196 19.31 12.20 -7.64
CA GLU A 196 18.79 12.30 -9.01
C GLU A 196 18.54 10.88 -9.56
N LEU A 197 17.28 10.50 -9.62
CA LEU A 197 16.78 9.51 -10.56
C LEU A 197 15.85 10.27 -11.50
N LYS A 198 16.41 10.69 -12.64
CA LYS A 198 15.63 11.10 -13.82
C LYS A 198 14.84 9.89 -14.28
N VAL A 199 13.63 9.75 -13.77
CA VAL A 199 12.57 9.04 -14.46
C VAL A 199 12.02 10.06 -15.45
N ASP A 200 12.15 9.76 -16.74
CA ASP A 200 11.48 10.46 -17.82
C ASP A 200 9.96 10.36 -17.60
N VAL A 201 9.42 11.27 -16.78
CA VAL A 201 8.00 11.49 -16.66
C VAL A 201 7.63 12.28 -17.92
N VAL A 202 7.06 11.56 -18.89
CA VAL A 202 6.27 12.14 -19.97
C VAL A 202 5.40 13.23 -19.37
N ASP A 203 5.71 14.46 -19.75
CA ASP A 203 5.15 15.70 -19.22
C ASP A 203 3.69 15.82 -19.67
N ASP A 204 2.82 14.98 -19.12
CA ASP A 204 1.36 15.15 -19.16
C ASP A 204 1.02 16.32 -18.22
N LYS A 205 1.48 17.52 -18.58
CA LYS A 205 0.99 18.77 -18.00
C LYS A 205 -0.52 18.76 -18.16
N ALA A 206 -1.22 18.59 -17.05
CA ALA A 206 -2.67 18.60 -17.03
C ALA A 206 -3.16 19.80 -17.85
N PRO A 207 -4.14 19.61 -18.75
CA PRO A 207 -4.44 20.56 -19.82
C PRO A 207 -4.80 21.95 -19.29
N PHE A 208 -5.29 22.08 -18.05
CA PHE A 208 -5.62 23.37 -17.43
C PHE A 208 -4.68 23.80 -16.30
N GLN A 209 -3.55 23.11 -16.11
CA GLN A 209 -2.57 23.46 -15.08
C GLN A 209 -2.00 24.87 -15.26
N PHE A 210 -1.90 25.34 -16.51
CA PHE A 210 -1.46 26.69 -16.83
C PHE A 210 -2.42 27.79 -16.30
N LEU A 211 -3.69 27.48 -16.05
CA LEU A 211 -4.65 28.44 -15.49
C LEU A 211 -4.44 28.68 -14.00
N HIS A 212 -3.94 27.68 -13.27
CA HIS A 212 -3.59 27.81 -11.86
C HIS A 212 -2.23 28.48 -11.66
N ASN A 213 -1.28 28.23 -12.56
CA ASN A 213 0.02 28.89 -12.57
C ASN A 213 -0.09 30.27 -13.21
N LYS A 214 -0.79 31.20 -12.54
CA LYS A 214 -0.97 32.58 -13.00
C LYS A 214 0.31 33.42 -13.05
N GLY A 215 1.47 32.86 -12.71
CA GLY A 215 2.81 33.40 -12.96
C GLY A 215 2.97 34.91 -12.73
N ASP A 216 3.80 35.53 -13.55
CA ASP A 216 4.12 36.97 -13.56
C ASP A 216 3.00 37.83 -14.20
N LEU A 217 1.95 37.18 -14.72
CA LEU A 217 0.84 37.83 -15.43
C LEU A 217 -0.06 38.64 -14.48
N THR A 218 0.05 38.45 -13.16
CA THR A 218 -0.74 39.18 -12.16
C THR A 218 -0.08 40.45 -11.62
N GLU A 219 1.13 40.81 -12.07
CA GLU A 219 1.82 42.02 -11.56
C GLU A 219 1.10 43.32 -11.95
N SER A 220 0.34 43.34 -13.06
CA SER A 220 -0.35 44.56 -13.53
C SER A 220 -1.84 44.61 -13.15
N ASP A 221 -2.60 43.52 -13.29
CA ASP A 221 -4.01 43.45 -12.87
C ASP A 221 -4.40 42.02 -12.47
N ALA A 222 -4.72 41.82 -11.19
CA ALA A 222 -4.98 40.50 -10.61
C ALA A 222 -6.32 39.88 -11.05
N LYS A 223 -7.29 40.70 -11.48
CA LYS A 223 -8.66 40.22 -11.75
C LYS A 223 -8.83 39.77 -13.21
N THR A 224 -8.21 40.44 -14.18
CA THR A 224 -8.37 40.11 -15.60
C THR A 224 -7.06 40.17 -16.42
N PRO A 225 -6.00 39.48 -15.98
CA PRO A 225 -4.65 39.65 -16.52
C PRO A 225 -4.57 39.36 -18.03
N ILE A 226 -5.20 38.28 -18.50
CA ILE A 226 -5.21 37.89 -19.93
C ILE A 226 -5.86 38.96 -20.81
N THR A 227 -6.91 39.61 -20.34
CA THR A 227 -7.60 40.65 -21.14
C THR A 227 -6.73 41.91 -21.27
N THR A 228 -6.02 42.28 -20.21
CA THR A 228 -5.14 43.46 -20.21
C THR A 228 -3.89 43.23 -21.07
N THR A 229 -3.24 42.07 -20.96
CA THR A 229 -2.05 41.71 -21.77
C THR A 229 -2.42 41.54 -23.23
N THR A 230 -3.59 40.98 -23.56
CA THR A 230 -4.04 40.87 -24.96
C THR A 230 -4.38 42.25 -25.55
N ALA A 231 -5.03 43.14 -24.80
CA ALA A 231 -5.29 44.51 -25.22
C ALA A 231 -3.99 45.30 -25.46
N PHE A 232 -3.00 45.16 -24.57
CA PHE A 232 -1.68 45.79 -24.72
C PHE A 232 -0.91 45.25 -25.93
N ASN A 233 -0.85 43.93 -26.14
CA ASN A 233 -0.21 43.35 -27.31
C ASN A 233 -0.91 43.78 -28.62
N LEU A 234 -2.25 43.89 -28.61
CA LEU A 234 -3.00 44.38 -29.76
C LEU A 234 -2.63 45.83 -30.08
N SER A 235 -2.52 46.70 -29.08
CA SER A 235 -2.10 48.09 -29.30
C SER A 235 -0.65 48.19 -29.79
N GLN A 236 0.26 47.35 -29.29
CA GLN A 236 1.64 47.27 -29.78
C GLN A 236 1.73 46.76 -31.23
N LEU A 237 0.87 45.82 -31.64
CA LEU A 237 0.81 45.35 -33.02
C LEU A 237 0.33 46.44 -34.00
N GLN A 238 -0.56 47.33 -33.55
CA GLN A 238 -0.95 48.49 -34.35
C GLN A 238 0.21 49.48 -34.50
N ALA A 239 0.96 49.73 -33.42
CA ALA A 239 2.17 50.56 -33.48
C ALA A 239 3.25 49.96 -34.40
N LEU A 240 3.48 48.64 -34.33
CA LEU A 240 4.40 47.92 -35.22
C LEU A 240 3.93 47.95 -36.68
N ARG A 241 2.63 47.83 -36.94
CA ARG A 241 2.09 48.00 -38.30
C ARG A 241 2.35 49.41 -38.81
N ALA A 242 2.11 50.45 -38.01
CA ALA A 242 2.38 51.83 -38.39
C ALA A 242 3.88 52.09 -38.65
N LEU A 243 4.76 51.49 -37.86
CA LEU A 243 6.21 51.56 -38.07
C LEU A 243 6.62 50.78 -39.33
N SER A 244 5.99 49.64 -39.60
CA SER A 244 6.23 48.85 -40.80
C SER A 244 5.76 49.55 -42.08
N THR A 245 4.65 50.28 -42.03
CA THR A 245 4.17 51.11 -43.15
C THR A 245 5.05 52.34 -43.33
N SER A 246 5.51 52.96 -42.24
CA SER A 246 6.51 54.04 -42.30
C SER A 246 7.83 53.56 -42.92
N LEU A 247 8.37 52.42 -42.49
CA LEU A 247 9.56 51.81 -43.10
C LEU A 247 9.33 51.45 -44.56
N ARG A 248 8.12 50.98 -44.91
CA ARG A 248 7.75 50.67 -46.29
C ARG A 248 7.63 51.91 -47.18
N ASN A 249 7.22 53.04 -46.63
CA ASN A 249 7.15 54.32 -47.33
C ASN A 249 8.52 55.01 -47.43
N ILE A 250 9.44 54.73 -46.50
CA ILE A 250 10.85 55.23 -46.54
C ILE A 250 11.75 54.34 -47.44
N MET A 251 11.38 53.07 -47.65
CA MET A 251 12.10 52.16 -48.56
C MET A 251 12.28 52.66 -50.02
N PRO A 252 11.30 53.32 -50.67
CA PRO A 252 11.55 53.91 -52.00
C PRO A 252 12.55 55.07 -51.98
N ASP A 253 12.70 55.78 -50.84
CA ASP A 253 13.66 56.89 -50.67
C ASP A 253 15.08 56.40 -50.33
N LEU A 254 15.22 55.16 -49.83
CA LEU A 254 16.52 54.49 -49.68
C LEU A 254 17.05 53.89 -50.99
N LYS A 255 16.26 53.93 -52.07
CA LYS A 255 16.70 53.50 -53.42
C LYS A 255 17.11 54.72 -54.25
N GLY A 256 18.05 55.50 -53.72
CA GLY A 256 18.81 56.56 -54.41
C GLY A 256 20.23 56.09 -54.76
N PRO A 257 20.88 56.66 -55.80
CA PRO A 257 21.74 55.91 -56.71
C PRO A 257 23.22 55.95 -56.28
N SER A 258 23.76 54.83 -55.84
CA SER A 258 25.20 54.61 -55.80
C SER A 258 25.52 53.14 -55.97
N THR A 259 25.97 52.82 -57.18
CA THR A 259 27.03 51.84 -57.47
C THR A 259 26.86 50.46 -56.84
N ILE A 260 26.42 49.49 -57.63
CA ILE A 260 27.14 48.23 -57.88
C ILE A 260 26.41 47.52 -59.02
N GLU A 261 27.20 47.19 -60.02
CA GLU A 261 26.89 46.31 -61.14
C GLU A 261 26.31 44.97 -60.67
N ASP A 262 25.51 44.38 -61.53
CA ASP A 262 24.88 43.08 -61.37
C ASP A 262 25.76 42.01 -60.72
N ALA A 263 25.25 41.38 -59.66
CA ALA A 263 25.63 40.01 -59.31
C ALA A 263 24.38 39.19 -58.94
N PRO A 264 24.24 37.94 -59.44
CA PRO A 264 22.96 37.36 -59.84
C PRO A 264 22.49 36.23 -58.90
N GLU A 265 21.18 35.95 -58.93
CA GLU A 265 20.51 34.64 -58.79
C GLU A 265 20.89 33.59 -57.71
N LYS A 266 21.84 33.79 -56.79
CA LYS A 266 22.23 32.77 -55.78
C LYS A 266 21.16 32.46 -54.72
N ASN A 267 20.37 33.46 -54.31
CA ASN A 267 19.40 33.27 -53.22
C ASN A 267 18.16 32.47 -53.62
N LYS A 268 17.82 32.38 -54.92
CA LYS A 268 16.77 31.49 -55.42
C LYS A 268 17.27 30.05 -55.58
N SER A 269 18.53 29.86 -55.98
CA SER A 269 19.14 28.52 -56.10
C SER A 269 19.21 27.82 -54.74
N TRP A 270 19.65 28.51 -53.68
CA TRP A 270 19.72 27.93 -52.33
C TRP A 270 18.37 27.46 -51.79
N ARG A 271 17.28 28.20 -52.06
CA ARG A 271 15.94 27.79 -51.64
C ARG A 271 15.44 26.58 -52.42
N ARG A 272 15.74 26.51 -53.72
CA ARG A 272 15.39 25.35 -54.56
C ARG A 272 16.16 24.11 -54.13
N GLU A 273 17.46 24.24 -53.90
CA GLU A 273 18.34 23.16 -53.47
C GLU A 273 17.93 22.59 -52.10
N ARG A 274 17.54 23.46 -51.15
CA ARG A 274 16.98 23.01 -49.88
C ARG A 274 15.62 22.34 -50.02
N LEU A 275 14.77 22.79 -50.93
CA LEU A 275 13.47 22.19 -51.17
C LEU A 275 13.63 20.78 -51.78
N GLU A 276 14.51 20.65 -52.78
CA GLU A 276 14.84 19.37 -53.40
C GLU A 276 15.50 18.39 -52.41
N TYR A 277 16.35 18.88 -51.50
CA TYR A 277 16.93 18.06 -50.45
C TYR A 277 15.89 17.54 -49.45
N VAL A 278 14.96 18.40 -49.02
CA VAL A 278 13.87 18.00 -48.11
C VAL A 278 12.90 17.04 -48.79
N GLU A 279 12.55 17.26 -50.05
CA GLU A 279 11.73 16.33 -50.85
C GLU A 279 12.44 14.98 -51.08
N GLY A 280 13.77 14.99 -51.26
CA GLY A 280 14.57 13.77 -51.40
C GLY A 280 14.62 12.94 -50.11
N GLU A 281 14.88 13.58 -48.97
CA GLU A 281 14.92 12.90 -47.66
C GLU A 281 13.53 12.37 -47.26
N THR A 282 12.47 13.15 -47.50
CA THR A 282 11.10 12.69 -47.23
C THR A 282 10.68 11.54 -48.14
N ARG A 283 11.10 11.54 -49.42
CA ARG A 283 10.88 10.41 -50.34
C ARG A 283 11.60 9.14 -49.85
N LYS A 284 12.90 9.24 -49.50
CA LYS A 284 13.66 8.09 -48.96
C LYS A 284 13.07 7.56 -47.66
N HIS A 285 12.60 8.45 -46.78
CA HIS A 285 11.95 8.04 -45.54
C HIS A 285 10.64 7.31 -45.81
N LEU A 286 9.83 7.78 -46.76
CA LEU A 286 8.59 7.12 -47.17
C LEU A 286 8.84 5.77 -47.87
N GLU A 287 9.87 5.67 -48.71
CA GLU A 287 10.32 4.41 -49.32
C GLU A 287 10.77 3.42 -48.24
N SER A 288 11.56 3.86 -47.26
CA SER A 288 12.07 3.01 -46.17
C SER A 288 10.99 2.55 -45.17
N VAL A 289 9.99 3.38 -44.89
CA VAL A 289 8.98 3.08 -43.85
C VAL A 289 7.73 2.42 -44.45
N ARG A 290 7.41 2.70 -45.72
CA ARG A 290 6.16 2.25 -46.37
C ARG A 290 6.35 1.36 -47.60
N GLY A 291 7.58 1.17 -48.11
CA GLY A 291 7.88 0.24 -49.20
C GLY A 291 7.25 0.61 -50.55
N LEU A 292 6.92 1.88 -50.79
CA LEU A 292 6.39 2.36 -52.08
C LEU A 292 7.52 2.86 -52.97
N GLU A 293 7.79 2.21 -54.11
CA GLU A 293 8.69 2.76 -55.13
C GLU A 293 7.95 3.82 -55.97
N LEU A 294 8.27 5.10 -55.76
CA LEU A 294 7.68 6.21 -56.51
C LEU A 294 8.63 6.62 -57.64
N SER A 295 8.37 6.12 -58.86
CA SER A 295 9.07 6.55 -60.08
C SER A 295 8.89 8.07 -60.32
N LYS A 296 9.73 8.65 -61.19
CA LYS A 296 9.87 10.11 -61.40
C LYS A 296 8.59 10.83 -61.82
N ASP A 297 7.54 10.12 -62.22
CA ASP A 297 6.23 10.69 -62.58
C ASP A 297 5.11 10.42 -61.55
N GLY A 298 5.44 9.96 -60.33
CA GLY A 298 4.44 9.60 -59.32
C GLY A 298 3.72 8.27 -59.64
N ALA A 299 3.02 7.72 -58.66
CA ALA A 299 2.45 6.35 -58.64
C ALA A 299 1.88 5.84 -59.98
#